data_AF-A0A924ACK8-F1
#
_entry.id   AF-A0A924ACK8-F1
#
_cell.length_a   1.000
_cell.length_b   1.000
_cell.length_c   1.000
_cell.angle_alpha   90.00
_cell.angle_beta   90.00
_cell.angle_gamma   90.00
#
_symmetry.space_group_name_H-M   'P 1'
#
loop_
_entity.id
_entity.type
_entity.pdbx_description
1 polymer ?
#
loop_
_entity_poly.entity_id
_entity_poly.type
_entity_poly.pdbx_seq_one_letter_code
_entity_poly.pdbx_strand_id
1 'polypeptide(L)'
;MNKRFILAVSLMTVAIISLQSCRKNDDKADTQEVITSAEDNSTVETEFTSAFDVADDISSNDSRSRGSNTILPGGAILNFSDSSFNDGDGIEFSVDFGPLGTSVPKGMVCNDGRYRAGVLHFTATKRYSVDSAIITAEASASDNYYAGNGDIMTKLSGMITITRLSAVGVNVKVTNAKAINDRGTITWQSNRTIVKTFGANTPGILNDEFEVTGSASGVNRNNEAFTVTIDKALKKRVSAGCASTFISGRLTLTNTSSGKVLKIEYDPYSNEACDKVAKATINNKEYIFIVR
;
A
#
# COMPACT_ATOMS: atom_id res chain seq x y z
N MET A 1 -62.34 71.37 -36.84
CA MET A 1 -61.35 71.83 -37.82
C MET A 1 -60.06 71.04 -37.61
N ASN A 2 -59.70 70.19 -38.58
CA ASN A 2 -58.40 69.55 -38.92
C ASN A 2 -57.56 68.79 -37.85
N LYS A 3 -57.47 67.45 -37.94
CA LYS A 3 -56.39 66.59 -38.55
C LYS A 3 -55.17 66.38 -37.62
N ARG A 4 -55.06 65.22 -36.93
CA ARG A 4 -54.31 63.96 -37.26
C ARG A 4 -52.76 64.05 -37.17
N PHE A 5 -52.11 63.17 -36.38
CA PHE A 5 -51.07 62.14 -36.74
C PHE A 5 -50.10 61.84 -35.55
N ILE A 6 -50.22 60.68 -34.87
CA ILE A 6 -49.37 59.45 -34.86
C ILE A 6 -48.04 59.53 -34.06
N LEU A 7 -47.88 58.62 -33.08
CA LEU A 7 -46.79 57.64 -32.81
C LEU A 7 -46.99 57.08 -31.38
N ALA A 8 -46.70 55.84 -30.96
CA ALA A 8 -46.55 54.49 -31.51
C ALA A 8 -46.24 53.57 -30.28
N VAL A 9 -46.83 52.35 -30.23
CA VAL A 9 -46.28 51.07 -29.69
C VAL A 9 -45.87 51.03 -28.18
N SER A 10 -46.71 50.48 -27.28
CA SER A 10 -46.67 49.11 -26.69
C SER A 10 -45.35 48.65 -26.04
N LEU A 11 -45.37 48.25 -24.75
CA LEU A 11 -44.87 46.95 -24.27
C LEU A 11 -45.06 46.73 -22.75
N MET A 12 -45.99 45.83 -22.44
CA MET A 12 -45.95 44.76 -21.44
C MET A 12 -44.75 44.72 -20.46
N THR A 13 -44.99 45.08 -19.19
CA THR A 13 -44.15 44.72 -18.05
C THR A 13 -44.44 43.27 -17.62
N VAL A 14 -43.64 42.32 -18.10
CA VAL A 14 -43.61 40.94 -17.59
C VAL A 14 -42.54 40.85 -16.52
N ALA A 15 -42.95 40.48 -15.31
CA ALA A 15 -42.09 40.13 -14.20
C ALA A 15 -41.26 38.88 -14.52
N ILE A 16 -39.95 39.06 -14.72
CA ILE A 16 -39.01 37.94 -14.82
C ILE A 16 -38.62 37.54 -13.41
N ILE A 17 -39.27 36.49 -12.92
CA ILE A 17 -38.86 35.73 -11.75
C ILE A 17 -37.49 35.14 -12.09
N SER A 18 -36.45 35.64 -11.44
CA SER A 18 -35.10 35.10 -11.50
C SER A 18 -35.07 33.74 -10.80
N LEU A 19 -35.32 32.68 -11.56
CA LEU A 19 -34.92 31.32 -11.19
C LEU A 19 -33.39 31.23 -11.36
N GLN A 20 -32.66 31.64 -10.33
CA GLN A 20 -31.28 31.16 -10.16
C GLN A 20 -31.36 29.69 -9.76
N SER A 21 -31.41 28.81 -10.76
CA SER A 21 -31.04 27.41 -10.59
C SER A 21 -29.54 27.38 -10.28
N CYS A 22 -29.20 27.34 -9.01
CA CYS A 22 -27.93 26.77 -8.57
C CYS A 22 -27.89 25.35 -9.13
N ARG A 23 -27.16 25.13 -10.23
CA ARG A 23 -26.65 23.80 -10.56
C ARG A 23 -25.77 23.38 -9.39
N LYS A 24 -26.33 22.51 -8.55
CA LYS A 24 -25.57 21.78 -7.55
C LYS A 24 -24.53 20.97 -8.32
N ASN A 25 -23.26 21.16 -7.99
CA ASN A 25 -22.15 20.42 -8.58
C ASN A 25 -22.27 18.94 -8.17
N ASP A 26 -22.94 18.14 -9.00
CA ASP A 26 -23.01 16.68 -8.83
C ASP A 26 -21.67 15.98 -9.16
N ASP A 27 -20.69 16.69 -9.74
CA ASP A 27 -19.38 16.13 -10.10
C ASP A 27 -18.46 15.81 -8.91
N LYS A 28 -18.73 16.36 -7.72
CA LYS A 28 -17.88 16.15 -6.53
C LYS A 28 -18.25 14.91 -5.71
N ALA A 29 -19.50 14.46 -5.80
CA ALA A 29 -19.92 13.21 -5.15
C ALA A 29 -19.45 11.99 -5.96
N ASP A 30 -19.39 12.12 -7.29
CA ASP A 30 -18.94 11.05 -8.19
C ASP A 30 -17.42 10.86 -8.11
N THR A 31 -16.62 11.93 -7.97
CA THR A 31 -15.13 11.82 -7.97
C THR A 31 -14.55 10.99 -6.84
N GLN A 32 -15.18 10.97 -5.67
CA GLN A 32 -14.66 10.23 -4.51
C GLN A 32 -14.92 8.72 -4.65
N GLU A 33 -16.03 8.32 -5.24
CA GLU A 33 -16.29 6.91 -5.57
C GLU A 33 -15.40 6.43 -6.74
N VAL A 34 -15.04 7.33 -7.67
CA VAL A 34 -14.40 6.99 -8.95
C VAL A 34 -13.02 6.32 -8.80
N ILE A 35 -12.22 6.63 -7.77
CA ILE A 35 -10.88 6.03 -7.59
C ILE A 35 -10.58 5.47 -6.19
N THR A 36 -11.56 5.41 -5.28
CA THR A 36 -11.30 4.97 -3.88
C THR A 36 -10.62 3.61 -3.82
N SER A 37 -11.05 2.63 -4.62
CA SER A 37 -10.41 1.30 -4.64
C SER A 37 -8.95 1.34 -5.09
N ALA A 38 -8.59 2.28 -5.99
CA ALA A 38 -7.21 2.45 -6.42
C ALA A 38 -6.34 3.01 -5.28
N GLU A 39 -6.80 4.06 -4.60
CA GLU A 39 -6.10 4.60 -3.42
C GLU A 39 -5.93 3.55 -2.31
N ASP A 40 -7.02 2.82 -2.00
CA ASP A 40 -7.05 1.82 -0.95
C ASP A 40 -6.14 0.64 -1.28
N ASN A 41 -6.21 0.11 -2.50
CA ASN A 41 -5.33 -0.97 -2.92
C ASN A 41 -3.87 -0.54 -2.89
N SER A 42 -3.53 0.64 -3.42
CA SER A 42 -2.14 1.14 -3.39
C SER A 42 -1.62 1.35 -1.97
N THR A 43 -2.48 1.78 -1.04
CA THR A 43 -2.12 1.91 0.38
C THR A 43 -1.87 0.54 1.02
N VAL A 44 -2.83 -0.39 0.94
CA VAL A 44 -2.70 -1.71 1.60
C VAL A 44 -1.57 -2.54 0.99
N GLU A 45 -1.36 -2.49 -0.33
CA GLU A 45 -0.23 -3.15 -1.00
C GLU A 45 1.09 -2.60 -0.48
N THR A 46 1.21 -1.28 -0.34
CA THR A 46 2.41 -0.61 0.17
C THR A 46 2.73 -1.05 1.60
N GLU A 47 1.72 -1.07 2.48
CA GLU A 47 1.91 -1.38 3.89
C GLU A 47 2.20 -2.87 4.14
N PHE A 48 1.52 -3.78 3.45
CA PHE A 48 1.85 -5.21 3.55
C PHE A 48 3.17 -5.56 2.88
N THR A 49 3.56 -4.87 1.80
CA THR A 49 4.92 -5.00 1.24
C THR A 49 5.96 -4.50 2.25
N SER A 50 5.69 -3.41 2.99
CA SER A 50 6.56 -2.93 4.06
C SER A 50 6.72 -3.93 5.22
N ALA A 51 5.71 -4.76 5.49
CA ALA A 51 5.78 -5.84 6.48
C ALA A 51 6.55 -7.05 5.94
N PHE A 52 6.38 -7.37 4.65
CA PHE A 52 7.24 -8.33 3.94
C PHE A 52 8.71 -7.91 3.99
N ASP A 53 9.03 -6.64 3.76
CA ASP A 53 10.40 -6.12 3.82
C ASP A 53 11.05 -6.42 5.18
N VAL A 54 10.32 -6.28 6.29
CA VAL A 54 10.83 -6.65 7.63
C VAL A 54 11.13 -8.14 7.72
N ALA A 55 10.23 -8.98 7.21
CA ALA A 55 10.41 -10.43 7.21
C ALA A 55 11.62 -10.86 6.37
N ASP A 56 11.79 -10.29 5.17
CA ASP A 56 12.91 -10.60 4.27
C ASP A 56 14.25 -10.11 4.86
N ASP A 57 14.28 -8.92 5.44
CA ASP A 57 15.49 -8.34 6.05
C ASP A 57 16.03 -9.19 7.19
N ILE A 58 15.17 -9.61 8.11
CA ILE A 58 15.59 -10.38 9.28
C ILE A 58 15.96 -11.81 8.88
N SER A 59 15.18 -12.40 7.98
CA SER A 59 15.41 -13.77 7.52
C SER A 59 16.72 -13.88 6.73
N SER A 60 17.05 -12.87 5.92
CA SER A 60 18.28 -12.83 5.11
C SER A 60 19.55 -12.52 5.91
N ASN A 61 19.44 -11.79 7.03
CA ASN A 61 20.56 -11.52 7.94
C ASN A 61 20.89 -12.67 8.91
N ASP A 62 20.23 -13.83 8.77
CA ASP A 62 20.21 -14.91 9.77
C ASP A 62 19.81 -14.36 11.13
N SER A 63 18.51 -14.06 11.29
CA SER A 63 17.70 -13.67 12.46
C SER A 63 18.40 -13.21 13.76
N ARG A 64 19.42 -13.94 14.22
CA ARG A 64 20.18 -13.75 15.45
C ARG A 64 21.21 -12.62 15.42
N SER A 65 21.57 -12.09 14.25
CA SER A 65 22.49 -10.95 14.14
C SER A 65 21.90 -9.85 13.26
N ARG A 66 22.02 -8.60 13.71
CA ARG A 66 21.74 -7.45 12.85
C ARG A 66 22.88 -7.33 11.86
N GLY A 67 22.61 -7.63 10.60
CA GLY A 67 23.57 -7.32 9.53
C GLY A 67 23.80 -5.81 9.43
N SER A 68 24.93 -5.43 8.83
CA SER A 68 25.26 -4.03 8.56
C SER A 68 24.30 -3.35 7.57
N ASN A 69 23.54 -4.14 6.79
CA ASN A 69 22.66 -3.67 5.74
C ASN A 69 21.19 -4.01 6.04
N THR A 70 20.74 -3.65 7.24
CA THR A 70 19.39 -3.91 7.76
C THR A 70 18.47 -2.70 7.67
N ILE A 71 17.17 -2.93 7.46
CA ILE A 71 16.16 -1.88 7.60
C ILE A 71 15.79 -1.61 9.06
N LEU A 72 16.13 -2.52 9.97
CA LEU A 72 15.78 -2.39 11.38
C LEU A 72 16.58 -1.27 12.07
N PRO A 73 15.90 -0.34 12.76
CA PRO A 73 16.59 0.69 13.54
C PRO A 73 17.16 0.09 14.82
N GLY A 74 18.20 0.71 15.37
CA GLY A 74 18.85 0.25 16.62
C GLY A 74 17.91 0.16 17.83
N GLY A 75 16.79 0.89 17.82
CA GLY A 75 15.79 0.88 18.89
C GLY A 75 14.75 -0.24 18.83
N ALA A 76 14.61 -0.95 17.71
CA ALA A 76 13.72 -2.11 17.64
C ALA A 76 14.23 -3.22 18.57
N ILE A 77 13.37 -4.07 19.14
CA ILE A 77 13.79 -5.17 20.02
C ILE A 77 13.46 -6.49 19.33
N LEU A 78 14.45 -7.38 19.18
CA LEU A 78 14.24 -8.74 18.69
C LEU A 78 14.16 -9.69 19.88
N ASN A 79 13.06 -10.43 19.99
CA ASN A 79 12.86 -11.42 21.05
C ASN A 79 12.73 -12.81 20.43
N PHE A 80 13.57 -13.76 20.84
CA PHE A 80 13.49 -15.15 20.40
C PHE A 80 12.79 -15.98 21.46
N SER A 81 11.67 -16.60 21.11
CA SER A 81 11.05 -17.67 21.92
C SER A 81 11.66 -19.02 21.58
N ASP A 82 12.00 -19.23 20.31
CA ASP A 82 12.83 -20.32 19.84
C ASP A 82 13.89 -19.79 18.87
N SER A 83 15.13 -20.22 19.08
CA SER A 83 16.25 -19.80 18.26
C SER A 83 16.88 -20.93 17.46
N SER A 84 16.58 -22.20 17.70
CA SER A 84 17.30 -23.35 17.14
C SER A 84 16.62 -23.92 15.89
N PHE A 85 17.41 -24.40 14.92
CA PHE A 85 16.89 -25.16 13.77
C PHE A 85 17.23 -26.65 13.87
N ASN A 86 17.84 -27.08 14.97
CA ASN A 86 18.47 -28.41 15.11
C ASN A 86 17.58 -29.43 15.85
N ASP A 87 16.51 -28.96 16.49
CA ASP A 87 15.41 -29.66 17.16
C ASP A 87 14.33 -30.13 16.17
N GLY A 88 14.19 -29.44 15.03
CA GLY A 88 13.37 -29.90 13.91
C GLY A 88 11.97 -29.29 13.81
N ASP A 89 11.65 -28.30 14.63
CA ASP A 89 10.39 -27.53 14.62
C ASP A 89 10.53 -26.09 14.11
N GLY A 90 11.76 -25.61 13.90
CA GLY A 90 12.03 -24.29 13.31
C GLY A 90 12.31 -23.23 14.38
N ILE A 91 12.24 -21.95 14.02
CA ILE A 91 12.43 -20.85 14.98
C ILE A 91 11.18 -19.99 15.11
N GLU A 92 11.06 -19.32 16.25
CA GLU A 92 10.01 -18.36 16.55
C GLU A 92 10.61 -17.12 17.23
N PHE A 93 10.28 -15.95 16.70
CA PHE A 93 10.76 -14.69 17.24
C PHE A 93 9.79 -13.55 16.94
N SER A 94 9.98 -12.42 17.59
CA SER A 94 9.22 -11.20 17.34
C SER A 94 10.10 -9.97 17.23
N VAL A 95 9.58 -8.94 16.58
CA VAL A 95 10.22 -7.62 16.45
C VAL A 95 9.28 -6.59 17.01
N ASP A 96 9.70 -5.95 18.10
CA ASP A 96 8.97 -4.88 18.76
C ASP A 96 9.55 -3.52 18.36
N PHE A 97 8.73 -2.68 17.72
CA PHE A 97 9.08 -1.32 17.31
C PHE A 97 8.68 -0.26 18.36
N GLY A 98 8.21 -0.70 19.53
CA GLY A 98 7.66 0.14 20.58
C GLY A 98 6.20 0.56 20.30
N PRO A 99 5.51 1.14 21.28
CA PRO A 99 4.10 1.54 21.12
C PRO A 99 3.93 2.67 20.10
N LEU A 100 2.71 2.80 19.56
CA LEU A 100 2.31 3.95 18.76
C LEU A 100 2.36 5.22 19.61
N GLY A 101 3.10 6.23 19.15
CA GLY A 101 3.22 7.53 19.79
C GLY A 101 1.97 8.41 19.65
N THR A 102 1.87 9.42 20.52
CA THR A 102 0.76 10.39 20.54
C THR A 102 1.05 11.70 19.79
N SER A 103 2.30 11.91 19.37
CA SER A 103 2.75 13.08 18.60
C SER A 103 3.51 12.63 17.36
N VAL A 104 3.62 13.48 16.35
CA VAL A 104 4.33 13.16 15.10
C VAL A 104 5.85 13.32 15.30
N PRO A 105 6.68 12.33 14.92
CA PRO A 105 6.29 11.05 14.32
C PRO A 105 5.74 10.05 15.36
N LYS A 106 4.62 9.39 15.00
CA LYS A 106 3.88 8.45 15.85
C LYS A 106 4.51 7.05 15.90
N GLY A 107 5.64 6.83 15.24
CA GLY A 107 6.33 5.53 15.22
C GLY A 107 7.84 5.71 15.22
N MET A 108 8.55 4.59 15.30
CA MET A 108 10.00 4.55 15.19
C MET A 108 10.42 4.63 13.73
N VAL A 109 11.31 5.58 13.41
CA VAL A 109 11.93 5.65 12.08
C VAL A 109 12.89 4.47 11.90
N CYS A 110 12.77 3.80 10.77
CA CYS A 110 13.60 2.67 10.35
C CYS A 110 14.64 3.13 9.32
N ASN A 111 15.65 2.30 9.03
CA ASN A 111 16.75 2.70 8.14
C ASN A 111 16.32 2.83 6.66
N ASP A 112 15.17 2.25 6.30
CA ASP A 112 14.51 2.44 4.99
C ASP A 112 13.69 3.75 4.92
N GLY A 113 13.68 4.56 5.99
CA GLY A 113 12.94 5.81 6.09
C GLY A 113 11.44 5.64 6.34
N ARG A 114 10.95 4.41 6.51
CA ARG A 114 9.56 4.16 6.95
C ARG A 114 9.45 4.24 8.47
N TYR A 115 8.23 4.44 8.94
CA TYR A 115 7.91 4.43 10.36
C TYR A 115 7.13 3.19 10.72
N ARG A 116 7.50 2.55 11.84
CA ARG A 116 6.87 1.33 12.34
C ARG A 116 6.59 1.45 13.84
N ALA A 117 5.56 0.77 14.32
CA ALA A 117 5.21 0.67 15.74
C ALA A 117 4.49 -0.67 16.00
N GLY A 118 4.39 -1.10 17.25
CA GLY A 118 3.83 -2.38 17.66
C GLY A 118 4.77 -3.55 17.38
N VAL A 119 4.21 -4.76 17.36
CA VAL A 119 4.98 -6.01 17.27
C VAL A 119 4.57 -6.85 16.07
N LEU A 120 5.55 -7.38 15.34
CA LEU A 120 5.37 -8.48 14.38
C LEU A 120 5.94 -9.77 14.96
N HIS A 121 5.21 -10.87 14.80
CA HIS A 121 5.67 -12.21 15.17
C HIS A 121 6.09 -12.98 13.93
N PHE A 122 7.08 -13.84 14.08
CA PHE A 122 7.68 -14.58 13.00
C PHE A 122 7.89 -16.04 13.37
N THR A 123 7.63 -16.92 12.41
CA THR A 123 8.12 -18.31 12.45
C THR A 123 8.90 -18.61 11.19
N ALA A 124 9.91 -19.48 11.29
CA ALA A 124 10.62 -19.99 10.11
C ALA A 124 10.86 -21.49 10.25
N THR A 125 10.49 -22.26 9.22
CA THR A 125 10.61 -23.73 9.24
C THR A 125 12.04 -24.23 9.06
N LYS A 126 12.89 -23.41 8.44
CA LYS A 126 14.32 -23.66 8.22
C LYS A 126 15.01 -22.35 7.87
N ARG A 127 16.35 -22.39 7.82
CA ARG A 127 17.17 -21.24 7.41
C ARG A 127 16.71 -20.69 6.07
N TYR A 128 16.65 -19.36 5.96
CA TYR A 128 16.17 -18.69 4.76
C TYR A 128 17.01 -19.00 3.52
N SER A 129 18.28 -19.38 3.68
CA SER A 129 19.14 -19.79 2.57
C SER A 129 18.77 -21.14 1.94
N VAL A 130 17.82 -21.88 2.50
CA VAL A 130 17.40 -23.21 2.03
C VAL A 130 16.12 -23.10 1.21
N ASP A 131 16.09 -23.73 0.04
CA ASP A 131 14.90 -23.74 -0.82
C ASP A 131 13.69 -24.36 -0.13
N SER A 132 12.51 -23.86 -0.48
CA SER A 132 11.24 -24.18 0.18
C SER A 132 11.21 -23.81 1.67
N ALA A 133 12.07 -22.90 2.15
CA ALA A 133 11.93 -22.30 3.46
C ALA A 133 10.61 -21.55 3.53
N ILE A 134 9.90 -21.70 4.64
CA ILE A 134 8.65 -21.01 4.88
C ILE A 134 8.86 -20.08 6.07
N ILE A 135 8.63 -18.80 5.84
CA ILE A 135 8.66 -17.76 6.85
C ILE A 135 7.25 -17.21 6.95
N THR A 136 6.71 -17.19 8.15
CA THR A 136 5.41 -16.58 8.41
C THR A 136 5.64 -15.34 9.24
N ALA A 137 5.16 -14.18 8.78
CA ALA A 137 5.05 -12.98 9.59
C ALA A 137 3.58 -12.76 9.95
N GLU A 138 3.28 -12.60 11.22
CA GLU A 138 1.94 -12.35 11.73
C GLU A 138 1.88 -10.95 12.34
N ALA A 139 1.01 -10.12 11.77
CA ALA A 139 0.53 -8.90 12.41
C ALA A 139 -0.71 -9.26 13.24
N SER A 140 -0.48 -9.61 14.51
CA SER A 140 -1.58 -9.94 15.42
C SER A 140 -2.42 -8.70 15.71
N ALA A 141 -3.75 -8.87 15.76
CA ALA A 141 -4.66 -7.79 16.09
C ALA A 141 -4.46 -7.24 17.52
N SER A 142 -3.96 -8.07 18.45
CA SER A 142 -3.69 -7.70 19.85
C SER A 142 -2.43 -6.86 20.02
N ASP A 143 -1.42 -7.08 19.18
CA ASP A 143 -0.09 -6.46 19.34
C ASP A 143 0.08 -5.17 18.53
N ASN A 144 -1.00 -4.76 17.86
CA ASN A 144 -1.15 -3.46 17.23
C ASN A 144 0.05 -3.07 16.35
N TYR A 145 0.41 -3.89 15.37
CA TYR A 145 1.44 -3.50 14.42
C TYR A 145 0.95 -2.36 13.51
N TYR A 146 1.80 -1.35 13.31
CA TYR A 146 1.57 -0.22 12.42
C TYR A 146 2.75 -0.01 11.48
N ALA A 147 2.46 0.41 10.26
CA ALA A 147 3.43 0.91 9.30
C ALA A 147 2.90 2.20 8.64
N GLY A 148 3.81 3.07 8.20
CA GLY A 148 3.43 4.30 7.50
C GLY A 148 4.57 5.31 7.40
N ASN A 149 4.21 6.59 7.39
CA ASN A 149 5.13 7.72 7.15
C ASN A 149 5.42 8.57 8.40
N GLY A 150 4.98 8.12 9.57
CA GLY A 150 5.22 8.79 10.85
C GLY A 150 4.11 9.76 11.24
N ASP A 151 3.44 10.40 10.29
CA ASP A 151 2.20 11.15 10.58
C ASP A 151 0.98 10.24 10.43
N ILE A 152 0.84 9.63 9.26
CA ILE A 152 -0.19 8.65 8.95
C ILE A 152 0.41 7.26 9.22
N MET A 153 -0.21 6.56 10.17
CA MET A 153 0.15 5.19 10.55
C MET A 153 -1.06 4.29 10.30
N THR A 154 -0.85 3.22 9.55
CA THR A 154 -1.88 2.23 9.21
C THR A 154 -1.69 1.02 10.10
N LYS A 155 -2.72 0.69 10.89
CA LYS A 155 -2.74 -0.55 11.67
C LYS A 155 -2.94 -1.72 10.72
N LEU A 156 -2.06 -2.72 10.79
CA LEU A 156 -2.18 -3.95 10.02
C LEU A 156 -2.57 -5.11 10.93
N SER A 157 -3.39 -6.00 10.39
CA SER A 157 -3.55 -7.35 10.94
C SER A 157 -3.66 -8.37 9.82
N GLY A 158 -3.12 -9.56 10.00
CA GLY A 158 -3.16 -10.63 9.00
C GLY A 158 -1.86 -11.44 8.98
N MET A 159 -1.79 -12.37 8.05
CA MET A 159 -0.67 -13.31 7.93
C MET A 159 0.02 -13.14 6.57
N ILE A 160 1.35 -13.08 6.60
CA ILE A 160 2.22 -13.05 5.42
C ILE A 160 3.02 -14.35 5.42
N THR A 161 2.79 -15.22 4.46
CA THR A 161 3.54 -16.46 4.27
C THR A 161 4.48 -16.31 3.09
N ILE A 162 5.77 -16.37 3.36
CA ILE A 162 6.86 -16.30 2.37
C ILE A 162 7.37 -17.71 2.16
N THR A 163 7.27 -18.20 0.92
CA THR A 163 7.85 -19.48 0.50
C THR A 163 9.01 -19.20 -0.42
N ARG A 164 10.20 -19.66 -0.06
CA ARG A 164 11.38 -19.50 -0.89
C ARG A 164 11.31 -20.39 -2.13
N LEU A 165 11.48 -19.76 -3.30
CA LEU A 165 11.46 -20.43 -4.60
C LEU A 165 12.88 -20.64 -5.15
N SER A 166 13.77 -19.68 -4.91
CA SER A 166 15.16 -19.71 -5.35
C SER A 166 16.02 -18.77 -4.50
N ALA A 167 17.29 -18.60 -4.86
CA ALA A 167 18.19 -17.65 -4.21
C ALA A 167 17.70 -16.19 -4.25
N VAL A 168 16.92 -15.82 -5.26
CA VAL A 168 16.45 -14.43 -5.48
C VAL A 168 14.94 -14.31 -5.58
N GLY A 169 14.21 -15.42 -5.51
CA GLY A 169 12.78 -15.48 -5.76
C GLY A 169 12.00 -16.06 -4.59
N VAL A 170 10.89 -15.43 -4.26
CA VAL A 170 9.94 -15.90 -3.26
C VAL A 170 8.51 -15.81 -3.76
N ASN A 171 7.67 -16.70 -3.27
CA ASN A 171 6.22 -16.54 -3.32
C ASN A 171 5.76 -15.95 -1.98
N VAL A 172 4.92 -14.92 -2.04
CA VAL A 172 4.37 -14.26 -0.86
C VAL A 172 2.86 -14.32 -0.93
N LYS A 173 2.26 -14.98 0.05
CA LYS A 173 0.81 -15.07 0.21
C LYS A 173 0.39 -14.25 1.42
N VAL A 174 -0.54 -13.32 1.24
CA VAL A 174 -1.14 -12.56 2.32
C VAL A 174 -2.58 -13.02 2.51
N THR A 175 -2.96 -13.38 3.74
CA THR A 175 -4.31 -13.85 4.08
C THR A 175 -4.88 -13.11 5.28
N ASN A 176 -6.22 -13.01 5.31
CA ASN A 176 -6.97 -12.33 6.37
C ASN A 176 -6.47 -10.91 6.66
N ALA A 177 -5.95 -10.23 5.62
CA ALA A 177 -5.32 -8.94 5.80
C ALA A 177 -6.37 -7.85 5.98
N LYS A 178 -6.09 -6.98 6.95
CA LYS A 178 -6.86 -5.78 7.25
C LYS A 178 -5.90 -4.62 7.46
N ALA A 179 -6.18 -3.50 6.81
CA ALA A 179 -5.50 -2.23 7.01
C ALA A 179 -6.49 -1.20 7.54
N ILE A 180 -6.16 -0.53 8.64
CA ILE A 180 -7.03 0.45 9.31
C ILE A 180 -6.27 1.74 9.51
N ASN A 181 -6.82 2.86 9.01
CA ASN A 181 -6.25 4.20 9.17
C ASN A 181 -7.35 5.26 9.34
N ASP A 182 -6.97 6.53 9.22
CA ASP A 182 -7.84 7.70 9.31
C ASP A 182 -8.98 7.74 8.26
N ARG A 183 -8.84 7.01 7.15
CA ARG A 183 -9.85 6.96 6.07
C ARG A 183 -10.81 5.79 6.18
N GLY A 184 -10.48 4.76 6.95
CA GLY A 184 -11.36 3.63 7.17
C GLY A 184 -10.62 2.30 7.21
N THR A 185 -11.34 1.25 6.83
CA THR A 185 -10.87 -0.14 6.90
C THR A 185 -10.87 -0.73 5.50
N ILE A 186 -9.77 -1.40 5.16
CA ILE A 186 -9.61 -2.16 3.92
C ILE A 186 -9.40 -3.62 4.31
N THR A 187 -10.08 -4.55 3.66
CA THR A 187 -9.70 -5.97 3.71
C THR A 187 -8.99 -6.36 2.43
N TRP A 188 -8.01 -7.24 2.52
CA TRP A 188 -7.14 -7.55 1.41
C TRP A 188 -6.57 -8.96 1.53
N GLN A 189 -6.17 -9.53 0.40
CA GLN A 189 -5.39 -10.75 0.32
C GLN A 189 -4.66 -10.77 -1.02
N SER A 190 -3.53 -11.45 -1.08
CA SER A 190 -2.74 -11.53 -2.30
C SER A 190 -1.96 -12.81 -2.44
N ASN A 191 -1.56 -13.08 -3.68
CA ASN A 191 -0.58 -14.08 -4.03
C ASN A 191 0.40 -13.44 -5.00
N ARG A 192 1.61 -13.15 -4.51
CA ARG A 192 2.66 -12.44 -5.23
C ARG A 192 3.85 -13.35 -5.47
N THR A 193 4.50 -13.17 -6.62
CA THR A 193 5.87 -13.62 -6.83
C THR A 193 6.75 -12.39 -6.79
N ILE A 194 7.74 -12.39 -5.89
CA ILE A 194 8.69 -11.31 -5.70
C ILE A 194 10.08 -11.82 -6.10
N VAL A 195 10.75 -11.06 -6.96
CA VAL A 195 12.11 -11.35 -7.42
C VAL A 195 13.01 -10.18 -7.04
N LYS A 196 14.09 -10.47 -6.32
CA LYS A 196 15.16 -9.52 -6.01
C LYS A 196 16.01 -9.31 -7.26
N THR A 197 15.99 -8.10 -7.81
CA THR A 197 16.70 -7.73 -9.05
C THR A 197 18.04 -7.04 -8.78
N PHE A 198 18.22 -6.51 -7.56
CA PHE A 198 19.48 -5.91 -7.11
C PHE A 198 19.73 -6.24 -5.63
N GLY A 199 21.01 -6.38 -5.24
CA GLY A 199 21.40 -6.62 -3.84
C GLY A 199 21.41 -8.08 -3.37
N ALA A 200 21.23 -9.05 -4.27
CA ALA A 200 21.16 -10.48 -3.93
C ALA A 200 22.40 -11.07 -3.21
N ASN A 201 23.56 -10.41 -3.32
CA ASN A 201 24.82 -10.88 -2.72
C ASN A 201 25.14 -10.20 -1.38
N THR A 202 24.28 -9.30 -0.91
CA THR A 202 24.46 -8.60 0.37
C THR A 202 23.41 -9.11 1.37
N PRO A 203 23.79 -9.53 2.59
CA PRO A 203 22.84 -9.82 3.65
C PRO A 203 21.96 -8.61 3.96
N GLY A 204 20.68 -8.84 4.29
CA GLY A 204 19.69 -7.77 4.48
C GLY A 204 19.13 -7.25 3.15
N ILE A 205 18.34 -6.18 3.24
CA ILE A 205 17.62 -5.65 2.06
C ILE A 205 17.78 -4.15 1.82
N LEU A 206 18.53 -3.45 2.67
CA LEU A 206 18.68 -2.01 2.49
C LEU A 206 19.43 -1.74 1.17
N ASN A 207 18.86 -0.87 0.34
CA ASN A 207 19.23 -0.55 -1.04
C ASN A 207 18.96 -1.65 -2.09
N ASP A 208 18.23 -2.71 -1.73
CA ASP A 208 17.82 -3.72 -2.71
C ASP A 208 16.69 -3.23 -3.62
N GLU A 209 16.59 -3.85 -4.79
CA GLU A 209 15.47 -3.66 -5.72
C GLU A 209 14.72 -4.97 -5.93
N PHE A 210 13.40 -4.84 -6.06
CA PHE A 210 12.48 -5.97 -6.21
C PHE A 210 11.50 -5.72 -7.35
N GLU A 211 11.13 -6.79 -8.03
CA GLU A 211 10.01 -6.84 -8.96
C GLU A 211 8.91 -7.74 -8.38
N VAL A 212 7.68 -7.24 -8.41
CA VAL A 212 6.49 -7.92 -7.88
C VAL A 212 5.50 -8.20 -8.99
N THR A 213 5.01 -9.44 -9.05
CA THR A 213 3.96 -9.89 -9.99
C THR A 213 2.89 -10.70 -9.25
N GLY A 214 1.75 -10.95 -9.88
CA GLY A 214 0.68 -11.79 -9.33
C GLY A 214 -0.65 -11.06 -9.23
N SER A 215 -1.49 -11.50 -8.29
CA SER A 215 -2.84 -10.98 -8.11
C SER A 215 -3.20 -10.69 -6.66
N ALA A 216 -4.25 -9.89 -6.47
CA ALA A 216 -4.83 -9.59 -5.18
C ALA A 216 -6.35 -9.41 -5.27
N SER A 217 -7.01 -9.39 -4.12
CA SER A 217 -8.44 -9.07 -4.01
C SER A 217 -8.73 -8.47 -2.65
N GLY A 218 -9.79 -7.68 -2.53
CA GLY A 218 -10.13 -7.04 -1.27
C GLY A 218 -11.49 -6.37 -1.27
N VAL A 219 -11.76 -5.66 -0.18
CA VAL A 219 -12.91 -4.77 -0.03
C VAL A 219 -12.38 -3.41 0.42
N ASN A 220 -12.75 -2.36 -0.31
CA ASN A 220 -12.29 -1.00 -0.03
C ASN A 220 -13.04 -0.39 1.18
N ARG A 221 -12.66 0.83 1.57
CA ARG A 221 -13.25 1.53 2.73
C ARG A 221 -14.76 1.84 2.59
N ASN A 222 -15.29 1.81 1.36
CA ASN A 222 -16.69 2.04 1.04
C ASN A 222 -17.47 0.73 0.84
N ASN A 223 -16.90 -0.41 1.26
CA ASN A 223 -17.50 -1.73 1.12
C ASN A 223 -17.69 -2.20 -0.34
N GLU A 224 -16.91 -1.66 -1.28
CA GLU A 224 -16.86 -2.16 -2.66
C GLU A 224 -15.75 -3.20 -2.79
N ALA A 225 -16.13 -4.42 -3.19
CA ALA A 225 -15.20 -5.50 -3.44
C ALA A 225 -14.43 -5.26 -4.76
N PHE A 226 -13.17 -5.67 -4.79
CA PHE A 226 -12.30 -5.51 -5.95
C PHE A 226 -11.33 -6.69 -6.14
N THR A 227 -10.86 -6.86 -7.38
CA THR A 227 -9.75 -7.74 -7.75
C THR A 227 -8.66 -6.96 -8.46
N VAL A 228 -7.42 -7.45 -8.40
CA VAL A 228 -6.23 -6.82 -8.96
C VAL A 228 -5.39 -7.87 -9.69
N THR A 229 -4.93 -7.51 -10.89
CA THR A 229 -3.90 -8.23 -11.63
C THR A 229 -2.78 -7.28 -11.98
N ILE A 230 -1.53 -7.66 -11.74
CA ILE A 230 -0.36 -6.89 -12.18
C ILE A 230 -0.14 -7.13 -13.68
N ASP A 231 -0.17 -6.05 -14.46
CA ASP A 231 0.01 -6.08 -15.91
C ASP A 231 1.48 -5.93 -16.30
N LYS A 232 2.21 -5.07 -15.59
CA LYS A 232 3.66 -4.88 -15.67
C LYS A 232 4.20 -4.92 -14.26
N ALA A 233 5.25 -5.72 -14.04
CA ALA A 233 5.86 -5.93 -12.73
C ALA A 233 6.02 -4.61 -11.96
N LEU A 234 5.61 -4.60 -10.69
CA LEU A 234 5.77 -3.46 -9.82
C LEU A 234 7.21 -3.44 -9.31
N LYS A 235 7.93 -2.34 -9.53
CA LYS A 235 9.32 -2.18 -9.10
C LYS A 235 9.35 -1.45 -7.77
N LYS A 236 10.09 -2.00 -6.80
CA LYS A 236 10.31 -1.38 -5.49
C LYS A 236 11.80 -1.21 -5.23
N ARG A 237 12.17 -0.10 -4.59
CA ARG A 237 13.53 0.15 -4.07
C ARG A 237 13.48 0.38 -2.57
N VAL A 238 14.19 -0.44 -1.81
CA VAL A 238 14.18 -0.38 -0.33
C VAL A 238 15.31 0.51 0.17
N SER A 239 15.17 1.82 -0.03
CA SER A 239 16.15 2.81 0.44
C SER A 239 15.44 3.97 1.15
N ALA A 240 16.19 4.69 1.99
CA ALA A 240 15.71 5.87 2.68
C ALA A 240 15.11 6.88 1.68
N GLY A 241 13.84 7.23 1.87
CA GLY A 241 13.11 8.13 0.98
C GLY A 241 12.46 7.47 -0.24
N CYS A 242 12.69 6.17 -0.48
CA CYS A 242 12.13 5.44 -1.63
C CYS A 242 11.28 4.22 -1.26
N ALA A 243 11.45 3.66 -0.06
CA ALA A 243 10.69 2.47 0.40
C ALA A 243 9.19 2.73 0.64
N SER A 244 8.73 3.97 0.43
CA SER A 244 7.36 4.39 0.74
C SER A 244 6.30 3.88 -0.23
N THR A 245 6.64 3.39 -1.43
CA THR A 245 5.74 2.67 -2.36
C THR A 245 6.54 2.08 -3.54
N PHE A 246 5.88 1.68 -4.63
CA PHE A 246 6.52 1.25 -5.88
C PHE A 246 6.95 2.46 -6.72
N ILE A 247 8.11 2.37 -7.37
CA ILE A 247 8.67 3.42 -8.24
C ILE A 247 8.25 3.27 -9.70
N SER A 248 7.75 2.11 -10.09
CA SER A 248 7.17 1.86 -11.42
C SER A 248 6.33 0.60 -11.44
N GLY A 249 5.59 0.40 -12.53
CA GLY A 249 4.75 -0.77 -12.75
C GLY A 249 3.29 -0.43 -12.98
N ARG A 250 2.52 -1.41 -13.43
CA ARG A 250 1.10 -1.24 -13.81
C ARG A 250 0.26 -2.39 -13.33
N LEU A 251 -0.95 -2.07 -12.90
CA LEU A 251 -1.95 -3.07 -12.56
C LEU A 251 -3.34 -2.65 -13.04
N THR A 252 -4.19 -3.65 -13.24
CA THR A 252 -5.60 -3.48 -13.51
C THR A 252 -6.37 -3.88 -12.26
N LEU A 253 -7.21 -2.98 -11.77
CA LEU A 253 -8.13 -3.19 -10.66
C LEU A 253 -9.56 -3.21 -11.20
N THR A 254 -10.33 -4.23 -10.84
CA THR A 254 -11.74 -4.35 -11.21
C THR A 254 -12.59 -4.31 -9.96
N ASN A 255 -13.45 -3.31 -9.84
CA ASN A 255 -14.50 -3.28 -8.83
C ASN A 255 -15.57 -4.32 -9.20
N THR A 256 -15.78 -5.32 -8.34
CA THR A 256 -16.58 -6.49 -8.70
C THR A 256 -18.08 -6.24 -8.67
N SER A 257 -18.57 -5.34 -7.82
CA SER A 257 -20.00 -5.05 -7.74
C SER A 257 -20.45 -4.09 -8.84
N SER A 258 -19.66 -3.05 -9.10
CA SER A 258 -19.93 -2.05 -10.14
C SER A 258 -19.43 -2.41 -11.54
N GLY A 259 -18.52 -3.38 -11.67
CA GLY A 259 -17.86 -3.74 -12.93
C GLY A 259 -16.90 -2.66 -13.46
N LYS A 260 -16.65 -1.60 -12.69
CA LYS A 260 -15.74 -0.50 -13.08
C LYS A 260 -14.30 -1.03 -13.12
N VAL A 261 -13.58 -0.75 -14.20
CA VAL A 261 -12.18 -1.13 -14.39
C VAL A 261 -11.29 0.11 -14.28
N LEU A 262 -10.26 0.01 -13.45
CA LEU A 262 -9.28 1.03 -13.17
C LEU A 262 -7.90 0.53 -13.58
N LYS A 263 -7.15 1.33 -14.34
CA LYS A 263 -5.73 1.07 -14.61
C LYS A 263 -4.89 1.96 -13.70
N ILE A 264 -3.98 1.37 -12.93
CA ILE A 264 -3.10 2.10 -12.02
C ILE A 264 -1.66 2.01 -12.57
N GLU A 265 -1.00 3.16 -12.70
CA GLU A 265 0.41 3.29 -13.08
C GLU A 265 1.18 4.02 -11.98
N TYR A 266 2.25 3.40 -11.46
CA TYR A 266 3.09 3.93 -10.38
C TYR A 266 4.24 4.83 -10.87
N ASP A 267 4.39 5.03 -12.19
CA ASP A 267 5.37 5.95 -12.78
C ASP A 267 4.74 6.77 -13.92
N PRO A 268 3.81 7.68 -13.61
CA PRO A 268 3.11 8.44 -14.64
C PRO A 268 4.00 9.41 -15.42
N TYR A 269 5.19 9.72 -14.90
CA TYR A 269 6.16 10.63 -15.51
C TYR A 269 7.35 9.91 -16.18
N SER A 270 7.39 8.58 -16.13
CA SER A 270 8.44 7.74 -16.73
C SER A 270 9.85 8.11 -16.27
N ASN A 271 10.02 8.38 -14.97
CA ASN A 271 11.27 8.81 -14.36
C ASN A 271 11.72 7.96 -13.18
N GLU A 272 10.95 6.92 -12.80
CA GLU A 272 11.17 6.06 -11.63
C GLU A 272 11.46 6.86 -10.33
N ALA A 273 10.80 8.01 -10.15
CA ALA A 273 11.02 8.88 -9.00
C ALA A 273 10.46 8.26 -7.70
N CYS A 274 11.12 8.57 -6.60
CA CYS A 274 10.68 8.22 -5.25
C CYS A 274 9.65 9.24 -4.71
N ASP A 275 8.63 9.57 -5.49
CA ASP A 275 7.69 10.69 -5.21
C ASP A 275 6.30 10.24 -4.71
N LYS A 276 6.06 8.92 -4.69
CA LYS A 276 4.80 8.28 -4.31
C LYS A 276 3.62 8.63 -5.22
N VAL A 277 3.88 9.15 -6.42
CA VAL A 277 2.83 9.57 -7.35
C VAL A 277 2.36 8.37 -8.16
N ALA A 278 1.04 8.14 -8.16
CA ALA A 278 0.40 7.17 -9.01
C ALA A 278 -0.71 7.81 -9.84
N LYS A 279 -1.05 7.17 -10.95
CA LYS A 279 -2.16 7.58 -11.83
C LYS A 279 -3.18 6.46 -11.94
N ALA A 280 -4.43 6.75 -11.60
CA ALA A 280 -5.57 5.91 -11.90
C ALA A 280 -6.27 6.40 -13.18
N THR A 281 -6.60 5.48 -14.08
CA THR A 281 -7.39 5.75 -15.29
C THR A 281 -8.67 4.95 -15.27
N ILE A 282 -9.81 5.62 -15.42
CA ILE A 282 -11.14 5.02 -15.47
C ILE A 282 -12.00 5.77 -16.49
N ASN A 283 -12.63 5.05 -17.42
CA ASN A 283 -13.43 5.64 -18.50
C ASN A 283 -12.68 6.75 -19.28
N ASN A 284 -11.39 6.52 -19.56
CA ASN A 284 -10.47 7.49 -20.21
C ASN A 284 -10.25 8.81 -19.45
N LYS A 285 -10.70 8.92 -18.20
CA LYS A 285 -10.35 10.02 -17.29
C LYS A 285 -9.17 9.60 -16.42
N GLU A 286 -8.21 10.50 -16.28
CA GLU A 286 -7.00 10.29 -15.50
C GLU A 286 -7.06 11.05 -14.18
N TYR A 287 -6.61 10.40 -13.11
CA TYR A 287 -6.56 10.94 -11.76
C TYR A 287 -5.19 10.66 -11.16
N ILE A 288 -4.43 11.73 -10.88
CA ILE A 288 -3.17 11.66 -10.16
C ILE A 288 -3.45 11.66 -8.65
N PHE A 289 -2.80 10.76 -7.92
CA PHE A 289 -2.90 10.69 -6.47
C PHE A 289 -1.56 10.33 -5.83
N ILE A 290 -1.44 10.61 -4.53
CA ILE A 290 -0.27 10.25 -3.72
C ILE A 290 -0.59 8.98 -2.95
N VAL A 291 0.24 7.96 -3.11
CA VAL A 291 0.19 6.75 -2.28
C VAL A 291 0.64 7.11 -0.87
N ARG A 292 -0.15 6.70 0.12
CA ARG A 292 0.03 7.10 1.53
C ARG A 292 1.14 6.34 2.23
#